data_AF-A0A5S9MD31-F1
#
_entry.id   AF-A0A5S9MD31-F1
#
_cell.length_a   1.000
_cell.length_b   1.000
_cell.length_c   1.000
_cell.angle_alpha   90.00
_cell.angle_beta   90.00
_cell.angle_gamma   90.00
#
_symmetry.space_group_name_H-M   'P 1'
#
loop_
_entity.id
_entity.type
_entity.pdbx_description
1 polymer ?
#
loop_
_entity_poly.entity_id
_entity_poly.type
_entity_poly.pdbx_seq_one_letter_code
_entity_poly.pdbx_strand_id
1 'polypeptide(L)'
;MKKENKILRVQADFENYKRRARTEVETVQKYRSQHVVSDLLPALDNFERALGIDPDNEQTKSLLEGMQMVYRQLVEALKNEGVEPIEAVGKEFDPNLHQAVMQVEDENYDSNIVVEELQKRL
;
A
#
# COMPACT_ATOMS: atom_id res chain seq x y z
N MET A 1 -23.24 27.14 -41.72
CA MET A 1 -23.92 25.88 -41.30
C MET A 1 -23.03 24.63 -41.33
N LYS A 2 -22.71 23.96 -42.46
CA LYS A 2 -21.89 22.70 -42.43
C LYS A 2 -20.44 22.87 -41.94
N LYS A 3 -19.78 24.01 -42.24
CA LYS A 3 -18.41 24.31 -41.78
C LYS A 3 -18.34 24.64 -40.29
N GLU A 4 -19.25 25.46 -39.76
CA GLU A 4 -19.31 25.80 -38.33
C GLU A 4 -19.59 24.56 -37.46
N ASN A 5 -20.48 23.68 -37.90
CA ASN A 5 -20.76 22.44 -37.17
C ASN A 5 -19.53 21.52 -37.12
N LYS A 6 -18.73 21.47 -38.21
CA LYS A 6 -17.46 20.75 -38.24
C LYS A 6 -16.42 21.38 -37.30
N ILE A 7 -16.33 22.71 -37.24
CA ILE A 7 -15.40 23.42 -36.35
C ILE A 7 -15.78 23.19 -34.88
N LEU A 8 -17.06 23.32 -34.54
CA LEU A 8 -17.57 23.05 -33.19
C LEU A 8 -17.30 21.62 -32.74
N ARG A 9 -17.49 20.63 -33.63
CA ARG A 9 -17.20 19.23 -33.31
C ARG A 9 -15.72 18.99 -33.08
N VAL A 10 -14.84 19.51 -33.95
CA VAL A 10 -13.38 19.40 -33.78
C VAL A 10 -12.92 20.06 -32.48
N GLN A 11 -13.52 21.20 -32.11
CA GLN A 11 -13.24 21.86 -30.84
C GLN A 11 -13.67 21.01 -29.64
N ALA A 12 -14.86 20.42 -29.69
CA ALA A 12 -15.35 19.51 -28.64
C ALA A 12 -14.48 18.25 -28.52
N ASP A 13 -14.07 17.66 -29.63
CA ASP A 13 -13.16 16.50 -29.67
C ASP A 13 -11.81 16.86 -29.04
N PHE A 14 -11.28 18.06 -29.34
CA PHE A 14 -10.03 18.56 -28.76
C PHE A 14 -10.15 18.83 -27.25
N GLU A 15 -11.26 19.37 -26.78
CA GLU A 15 -11.52 19.55 -25.35
C GLU A 15 -11.65 18.23 -24.60
N ASN A 16 -12.33 17.23 -25.18
CA ASN A 16 -12.39 15.88 -24.64
C ASN A 16 -11.01 15.22 -24.59
N TYR A 17 -10.20 15.36 -25.65
CA TYR A 17 -8.82 14.87 -25.68
C TYR A 17 -7.97 15.52 -24.59
N LYS A 18 -8.00 16.85 -24.44
CA LYS A 18 -7.26 17.56 -23.38
C LYS A 18 -7.65 17.07 -21.99
N ARG A 19 -8.94 16.87 -21.73
CA ARG A 19 -9.44 16.35 -20.45
C ARG A 19 -8.88 14.95 -20.19
N ARG A 20 -8.95 14.07 -21.18
CA ARG A 20 -8.44 12.70 -21.10
C ARG A 20 -6.92 12.67 -20.85
N ALA A 21 -6.16 13.43 -21.63
CA ALA A 21 -4.71 13.50 -21.48
C ALA A 21 -4.30 13.98 -20.09
N ARG A 22 -5.02 14.96 -19.53
CA ARG A 22 -4.81 15.42 -18.15
C ARG A 22 -5.06 14.31 -17.13
N THR A 23 -6.18 13.60 -17.25
CA THR A 23 -6.50 12.47 -16.35
C THR A 23 -5.47 11.34 -16.46
N GLU A 24 -4.96 11.05 -17.66
CA GLU A 24 -3.91 10.04 -17.85
C GLU A 24 -2.60 10.44 -17.15
N VAL A 25 -2.19 11.71 -17.26
CA VAL A 25 -1.02 12.23 -16.53
C VAL A 25 -1.22 12.16 -15.01
N GLU A 26 -2.39 12.58 -14.52
CA GLU A 26 -2.73 12.50 -13.09
C GLU A 26 -2.72 11.05 -12.59
N THR A 27 -3.21 10.10 -13.40
CA THR A 27 -3.20 8.67 -13.09
C THR A 27 -1.78 8.12 -13.03
N VAL A 28 -0.95 8.44 -14.02
CA VAL A 28 0.46 8.01 -14.04
C VAL A 28 1.21 8.58 -12.84
N GLN A 29 0.96 9.85 -12.47
CA GLN A 29 1.58 10.44 -11.28
C GLN A 29 1.14 9.75 -10.00
N LYS A 30 -0.16 9.45 -9.86
CA LYS A 30 -0.72 8.77 -8.68
C LYS A 30 -0.13 7.37 -8.48
N TYR A 31 0.10 6.63 -9.56
CA TYR A 31 0.55 5.22 -9.48
C TYR A 31 2.03 5.02 -9.86
N ARG A 32 2.82 6.08 -10.01
CA ARG A 32 4.23 5.99 -10.47
C ARG A 32 5.09 5.11 -9.56
N SER A 33 4.84 5.18 -8.25
CA SER A 33 5.63 4.51 -7.20
C SER A 33 5.13 3.10 -6.93
N GLN A 34 3.93 2.74 -7.41
CA GLN A 34 3.26 1.49 -7.07
C GLN A 34 4.14 0.26 -7.35
N HIS A 35 4.76 0.19 -8.52
CA HIS A 35 5.60 -0.96 -8.88
C HIS A 35 6.83 -1.07 -7.98
N VAL A 36 7.53 0.04 -7.77
CA VAL A 36 8.75 0.07 -6.94
C VAL A 36 8.44 -0.26 -5.49
N VAL A 37 7.35 0.28 -4.96
CA VAL A 37 6.87 -0.02 -3.61
C VAL A 37 6.51 -1.49 -3.50
N SER A 38 5.75 -2.03 -4.45
CA SER A 38 5.35 -3.45 -4.46
C SER A 38 6.56 -4.39 -4.44
N ASP A 39 7.62 -4.07 -5.17
CA ASP A 39 8.85 -4.87 -5.19
C ASP A 39 9.65 -4.75 -3.88
N LEU A 40 9.45 -3.67 -3.11
CA LEU A 40 10.11 -3.44 -1.84
C LEU A 40 9.40 -4.14 -0.66
N LEU A 41 8.09 -4.44 -0.78
CA LEU A 41 7.32 -5.08 0.29
C LEU A 41 7.95 -6.37 0.83
N PRO A 42 8.41 -7.32 -0.01
CA PRO A 42 9.03 -8.54 0.51
C PRO A 42 10.30 -8.27 1.32
N ALA A 43 11.04 -7.21 1.00
CA ALA A 43 12.20 -6.82 1.79
C ALA A 43 11.78 -6.26 3.15
N LEU A 44 10.74 -5.42 3.18
CA LEU A 44 10.17 -4.89 4.43
C LEU A 44 9.61 -5.99 5.33
N ASP A 45 8.92 -6.98 4.76
CA ASP A 45 8.43 -8.16 5.50
C ASP A 45 9.59 -8.94 6.14
N ASN A 46 10.72 -9.07 5.44
CA ASN A 46 11.91 -9.70 5.98
C ASN A 46 12.56 -8.86 7.08
N PHE A 47 12.53 -7.52 6.97
CA PHE A 47 12.96 -6.63 8.05
C PHE A 47 12.10 -6.84 9.31
N GLU A 48 10.78 -6.90 9.16
CA GLU A 48 9.87 -7.16 10.29
C GLU A 48 10.13 -8.53 10.92
N ARG A 49 10.30 -9.57 10.10
CA ARG A 49 10.66 -10.92 10.56
C ARG A 49 11.97 -10.92 11.35
N ALA A 50 12.98 -10.19 10.88
CA ALA A 50 14.26 -10.08 11.57
C ALA A 50 14.14 -9.31 12.89
N LEU A 51 13.32 -8.25 12.92
CA LEU A 51 13.06 -7.45 14.11
C LEU A 51 12.24 -8.21 15.18
N GLY A 52 11.47 -9.22 14.78
CA GLY A 52 10.74 -10.10 15.70
C GLY A 52 11.58 -11.18 16.39
N ILE A 53 12.90 -11.22 16.15
CA ILE A 53 13.80 -12.18 16.80
C ILE A 53 14.11 -11.71 18.23
N ASP A 54 13.95 -12.60 19.20
CA ASP A 54 14.38 -12.34 20.58
C ASP A 54 15.93 -12.32 20.65
N PRO A 55 16.54 -11.23 21.12
CA PRO A 55 17.99 -11.14 21.21
C PRO A 55 18.52 -12.06 22.30
N ASP A 56 19.51 -12.87 21.95
CA ASP A 56 20.20 -13.82 22.83
C ASP A 56 21.39 -13.20 23.58
N ASN A 57 21.84 -12.02 23.15
CA ASN A 57 22.94 -11.27 23.76
C ASN A 57 22.83 -9.76 23.45
N GLU A 58 23.62 -8.95 24.15
CA GLU A 58 23.61 -7.47 24.00
C GLU A 58 24.07 -6.99 22.61
N GLN A 59 24.92 -7.75 21.91
CA GLN A 59 25.38 -7.38 20.56
C GLN A 59 24.22 -7.54 19.55
N THR A 60 23.47 -8.64 19.64
CA THR A 60 22.26 -8.88 18.85
C THR A 60 21.23 -7.78 19.13
N LYS A 61 21.03 -7.40 20.40
CA LYS A 61 20.13 -6.32 20.77
C LYS A 61 20.51 -4.98 20.13
N SER A 62 21.78 -4.59 20.22
CA SER A 62 22.28 -3.35 19.60
C SER A 62 22.12 -3.34 18.07
N LEU A 63 22.30 -4.49 17.42
CA LEU A 63 22.07 -4.65 15.99
C LEU A 63 20.58 -4.46 15.64
N LEU A 64 19.68 -5.10 16.37
CA LEU A 64 18.23 -4.97 16.17
C LEU A 64 17.75 -3.54 16.38
N GLU A 65 18.29 -2.80 17.35
CA GLU A 65 18.00 -1.38 17.54
C GLU A 65 18.39 -0.53 16.31
N GLY A 66 19.58 -0.78 15.73
CA GLY A 66 20.02 -0.12 14.50
C GLY A 66 19.12 -0.46 13.31
N MET A 67 18.75 -1.73 13.16
CA MET A 67 17.80 -2.18 12.12
C MET A 67 16.42 -1.52 12.29
N GLN A 68 15.95 -1.39 13.53
CA GLN A 68 14.68 -0.74 13.84
C GLN A 68 14.66 0.74 13.43
N MET A 69 15.81 1.43 13.54
CA MET A 69 15.95 2.81 13.05
C MET A 69 15.81 2.89 11.53
N VAL A 70 16.48 2.01 10.79
CA VAL A 70 16.40 1.96 9.32
C VAL A 70 14.99 1.60 8.87
N TYR A 71 14.36 0.61 9.49
CA TYR A 71 12.98 0.22 9.19
C TYR A 71 12.02 1.40 9.37
N ARG A 72 12.14 2.17 10.48
CA ARG A 72 11.30 3.37 10.68
C ARG A 72 11.48 4.41 9.58
N GLN A 73 12.71 4.65 9.13
CA GLN A 73 12.99 5.58 8.04
C GLN A 73 12.38 5.10 6.71
N LEU A 74 12.42 3.79 6.43
CA LEU A 74 11.78 3.21 5.25
C LEU A 74 10.26 3.37 5.29
N VAL A 75 9.63 3.09 6.43
CA VAL A 75 8.18 3.26 6.62
C VAL A 75 7.78 4.73 6.45
N GLU A 76 8.56 5.67 6.98
CA GLU A 76 8.32 7.10 6.80
C GLU A 76 8.45 7.54 5.34
N ALA A 77 9.43 7.00 4.60
CA ALA A 77 9.59 7.26 3.17
C ALA A 77 8.39 6.75 2.34
N LEU A 78 7.87 5.56 2.67
CA LEU A 78 6.68 5.00 2.03
C LEU A 78 5.43 5.87 2.31
N LYS A 79 5.27 6.31 3.56
CA LYS A 79 4.18 7.21 3.94
C LYS A 79 4.20 8.52 3.16
N ASN A 80 5.39 9.08 2.90
CA ASN A 80 5.54 10.29 2.08
C ASN A 80 5.14 10.08 0.61
N GLU A 81 5.23 8.85 0.09
CA GLU A 81 4.71 8.48 -1.25
C GLU A 81 3.23 8.06 -1.21
N GLY A 82 2.55 8.22 -0.06
CA GLY A 82 1.13 7.94 0.12
C GLY A 82 0.77 6.48 0.38
N VAL A 83 1.76 5.68 0.79
CA VAL A 83 1.60 4.25 1.10
C VAL A 83 1.42 4.11 2.62
N GLU A 84 0.30 3.52 3.05
CA GLU A 84 -0.04 3.37 4.45
C GLU A 84 -0.40 1.91 4.75
N PRO A 85 0.04 1.37 5.91
CA PRO A 85 -0.31 0.00 6.28
C PRO A 85 -1.82 -0.13 6.51
N ILE A 86 -2.38 -1.24 6.05
CA ILE A 86 -3.77 -1.61 6.26
C ILE A 86 -3.88 -2.17 7.68
N GLU A 87 -4.59 -1.47 8.57
CA GLU A 87 -4.91 -2.02 9.90
C GLU A 87 -5.89 -3.18 9.77
N ALA A 88 -5.40 -4.42 9.85
CA ALA A 88 -6.22 -5.60 9.68
C ALA A 88 -6.78 -6.13 11.02
N VAL A 89 -5.93 -6.32 12.04
CA VAL A 89 -6.31 -6.96 13.31
C VAL A 89 -7.44 -6.21 14.03
N GLY A 90 -8.49 -6.95 14.42
CA GLY A 90 -9.65 -6.41 15.12
C GLY A 90 -10.66 -5.66 14.24
N LYS A 91 -10.46 -5.62 12.91
CA LYS A 91 -11.43 -5.09 11.95
C LYS A 91 -12.28 -6.21 11.33
N GLU A 92 -13.44 -5.84 10.80
CA GLU A 92 -14.22 -6.73 9.94
C GLU A 92 -13.41 -7.16 8.73
N PHE A 93 -13.52 -8.45 8.38
CA PHE A 93 -12.84 -8.99 7.22
C PHE A 93 -13.48 -8.48 5.91
N ASP A 94 -12.74 -7.70 5.13
CA ASP A 94 -13.08 -7.32 3.75
C ASP A 94 -12.20 -8.07 2.73
N PRO A 95 -12.76 -8.92 1.84
CA PRO A 95 -12.01 -9.62 0.79
C PRO A 95 -11.24 -8.72 -0.18
N ASN A 96 -11.60 -7.44 -0.31
CA ASN A 96 -10.89 -6.48 -1.15
C ASN A 96 -9.58 -6.00 -0.52
N LEU A 97 -9.49 -6.04 0.81
CA LEU A 97 -8.35 -5.54 1.58
C LEU A 97 -7.53 -6.68 2.19
N HIS A 98 -8.21 -7.75 2.61
CA HIS A 98 -7.64 -8.84 3.38
C HIS A 98 -7.63 -10.15 2.58
N GLN A 99 -6.64 -10.99 2.86
CA GLN A 99 -6.56 -12.34 2.34
C GLN A 99 -6.71 -13.33 3.50
N ALA A 100 -7.82 -14.05 3.56
CA ALA A 100 -8.04 -15.07 4.58
C ALA A 100 -7.11 -16.26 4.32
N VAL A 101 -6.32 -16.65 5.33
CA VAL A 101 -5.40 -17.78 5.26
C VAL A 101 -5.84 -18.91 6.19
N MET A 102 -6.41 -18.60 7.36
CA MET A 102 -6.86 -19.55 8.37
C MET A 102 -8.13 -19.04 9.07
N GLN A 103 -8.92 -19.97 9.61
CA GLN A 103 -10.02 -19.68 10.53
C GLN A 103 -9.64 -20.19 11.92
N VAL A 104 -9.90 -19.37 12.94
CA VAL A 104 -9.62 -19.70 14.34
C VAL A 104 -10.91 -19.47 15.14
N GLU A 105 -11.22 -20.39 16.03
CA GLU A 105 -12.26 -20.19 17.04
C GLU A 105 -11.62 -19.50 18.25
N ASP A 106 -12.00 -18.24 18.50
CA ASP A 106 -11.56 -17.45 19.65
C ASP A 106 -12.78 -16.79 20.29
N GLU A 107 -13.01 -17.04 21.59
CA GLU A 107 -14.13 -16.48 22.34
C GLU A 107 -14.02 -14.96 22.54
N ASN A 108 -12.83 -14.37 22.31
CA ASN A 108 -12.59 -12.93 22.46
C ASN A 108 -12.97 -12.13 21.21
N TYR A 109 -13.25 -12.77 20.08
CA TYR A 109 -13.53 -12.10 18.81
C TYR A 109 -14.86 -12.54 18.22
N ASP A 110 -15.62 -11.57 17.71
CA ASP A 110 -16.85 -11.85 16.98
C ASP A 110 -16.57 -12.57 15.65
N SER A 111 -17.57 -13.30 15.14
CA SER A 111 -17.49 -13.94 13.83
C SER A 111 -17.17 -12.91 12.74
N ASN A 112 -16.29 -13.29 11.80
CA ASN A 112 -15.87 -12.46 10.66
C ASN A 112 -14.96 -11.26 11.01
N ILE A 113 -14.26 -11.32 12.14
CA ILE A 113 -13.20 -10.38 12.52
C ILE A 113 -11.81 -10.97 12.20
N VAL A 114 -10.88 -10.13 11.77
CA VAL A 114 -9.47 -10.52 11.60
C VAL A 114 -8.82 -10.66 12.98
N VAL A 115 -8.43 -11.89 13.34
CA VAL A 115 -7.85 -12.21 14.66
C VAL A 115 -6.35 -11.90 14.71
N GLU A 116 -5.62 -12.20 13.64
CA GLU A 116 -4.18 -12.01 13.56
C GLU A 116 -3.76 -11.61 12.13
N GLU A 117 -2.73 -10.77 12.03
CA GLU A 117 -2.11 -10.37 10.77
C GLU A 117 -0.77 -11.10 10.60
N LEU A 118 -0.72 -12.03 9.64
CA LEU A 118 0.49 -12.83 9.37
C LEU A 118 1.52 -12.09 8.51
N GLN A 119 1.08 -11.10 7.73
CA GLN A 119 1.90 -10.29 6.85
C GLN A 119 1.23 -8.93 6.68
N LYS A 120 1.96 -7.86 6.95
CA LYS A 120 1.44 -6.50 6.76
C LYS A 120 1.26 -6.20 5.28
N ARG A 121 0.09 -5.70 4.93
CA ARG A 121 -0.13 -5.08 3.62
C ARG A 121 0.02 -3.56 3.75
N LEU A 122 0.91 -3.02 2.91
CA LEU A 122 1.10 -1.59 2.65
C LEU A 122 0.38 -1.19 1.36
#